data_AF-A0A0C3EBZ8-F1
#
_entry.id   AF-A0A0C3EBZ8-F1
#
_cell.length_a   1.000
_cell.length_b   1.000
_cell.length_c   1.000
_cell.angle_alpha   90.00
_cell.angle_beta   90.00
_cell.angle_gamma   90.00
#
_symmetry.space_group_name_H-M   'P 1'
#
loop_
_entity.id
_entity.type
_entity.pdbx_description
1 polymer ?
#
loop_
_entity_poly.entity_id
_entity_poly.type
_entity_poly.pdbx_seq_one_letter_code
_entity_poly.pdbx_strand_id
1 'polypeptide(L)'
;MMEHLIHSRHKRLLSALLISAATLYGPAALAQDPGIQDSCMEDLYGKNLNCTANDINIAEANNIVVTEIDGQPVGPGTDVCVAGKEVTFEADFNVVSTASDRYDIGLYFQNNGGPDALNGSCNIYTLSDEYSVNASNTDGDSCWDVEQAQVVVHSAEITTLCQDTDGDGQLNLPNCVSWRQPGKNEVCGYPTDAFPGAPSKLSFVSLLDFQHKFLSS
;
A
#
# COMPACT_ATOMS: atom_id res chain seq x y z
N MET A 1 61.66 46.90 42.00
CA MET A 1 61.11 48.16 41.46
C MET A 1 59.92 47.76 40.60
N MET A 2 58.75 48.39 40.85
CA MET A 2 57.37 48.03 40.44
C MET A 2 56.79 46.82 41.21
N GLU A 3 55.94 46.98 42.23
CA GLU A 3 54.53 47.50 42.23
C GLU A 3 53.61 46.66 41.34
N HIS A 4 52.36 46.31 41.65
CA HIS A 4 51.50 46.28 42.84
C HIS A 4 50.24 45.48 42.40
N LEU A 5 49.61 44.73 43.31
CA LEU A 5 48.16 44.45 43.43
C LEU A 5 47.32 44.00 42.21
N ILE A 6 46.80 42.75 42.26
CA ILE A 6 45.41 42.38 41.86
C ILE A 6 44.99 41.19 42.75
N HIS A 7 44.37 41.35 43.92
CA HIS A 7 42.95 41.62 44.25
C HIS A 7 41.88 40.70 43.60
N SER A 8 41.22 39.97 44.49
CA SER A 8 39.81 39.56 44.50
C SER A 8 39.36 38.22 43.89
N ARG A 9 38.97 37.35 44.82
CA ARG A 9 38.15 36.15 44.66
C ARG A 9 36.66 36.57 44.55
N HIS A 10 35.99 36.40 43.42
CA HIS A 10 34.51 36.33 43.33
C HIS A 10 34.14 35.37 42.20
N LYS A 11 33.87 34.08 42.47
CA LYS A 11 32.52 33.51 42.63
C LYS A 11 31.45 34.20 41.76
N ARG A 12 31.04 33.52 40.68
CA ARG A 12 29.63 33.27 40.30
C ARG A 12 29.61 32.32 39.09
N LEU A 13 29.42 31.04 39.40
CA LEU A 13 29.02 30.02 38.44
C LEU A 13 27.62 30.38 37.92
N LEU A 14 27.53 30.76 36.65
CA LEU A 14 26.28 30.85 35.91
C LEU A 14 26.14 29.55 35.12
N SER A 15 25.53 28.53 35.75
CA SER A 15 25.08 27.33 35.05
C SER A 15 23.77 27.66 34.34
N ALA A 16 23.84 27.94 33.04
CA ALA A 16 22.67 28.00 32.19
C ALA A 16 22.22 26.57 31.87
N LEU A 17 21.12 26.14 32.47
CA LEU A 17 20.47 24.87 32.16
C LEU A 17 19.68 25.05 30.85
N LEU A 18 20.28 24.68 29.71
CA LEU A 18 19.57 24.59 28.44
C LEU A 18 18.74 23.30 28.45
N ILE A 19 17.43 23.44 28.62
CA ILE A 19 16.48 22.35 28.37
C ILE A 19 16.33 22.25 26.85
N SER A 20 17.16 21.40 26.24
CA SER A 20 17.02 20.97 24.86
C SER A 20 15.72 20.16 24.72
N ALA A 21 14.66 20.78 24.19
CA ALA A 21 13.49 20.05 23.73
C ALA A 21 13.87 19.29 22.44
N ALA A 22 14.27 18.03 22.59
CA ALA A 22 14.40 17.12 21.47
C ALA A 22 12.98 16.79 20.98
N THR A 23 12.51 17.47 19.95
CA THR A 23 11.35 17.04 19.18
C THR A 23 11.73 15.74 18.49
N LEU A 24 11.20 14.62 18.99
CA LEU A 24 11.23 13.34 18.30
C LEU A 24 10.38 13.48 17.04
N TYR A 25 11.00 13.92 15.94
CA TYR A 25 10.45 13.72 14.61
C TYR A 25 10.64 12.23 14.28
N GLY A 26 9.69 11.40 14.70
CA GLY A 26 9.50 10.10 14.09
C GLY A 26 8.92 10.30 12.68
N PRO A 27 9.23 9.43 11.70
CA PRO A 27 8.48 9.41 10.46
C PRO A 27 7.00 9.20 10.80
N ALA A 28 6.10 9.94 10.14
CA ALA A 28 4.68 9.66 10.22
C ALA A 28 4.45 8.25 9.66
N ALA A 29 3.91 7.35 10.48
CA ALA A 29 3.38 6.10 9.97
C ALA A 29 2.10 6.43 9.20
N LEU A 30 1.95 5.86 8.00
CA LEU A 30 0.68 5.90 7.28
C LEU A 30 -0.38 5.11 8.06
N ALA A 31 -1.64 5.50 7.90
CA ALA A 31 -2.73 4.63 8.29
C ALA A 31 -2.83 3.46 7.29
N GLN A 32 -3.39 2.33 7.72
CA GLN A 32 -3.70 1.23 6.82
C GLN A 32 -5.06 1.48 6.19
N ASP A 33 -5.12 1.49 4.86
CA ASP A 33 -6.38 1.58 4.13
C ASP A 33 -7.22 0.32 4.44
N PRO A 34 -8.41 0.45 5.06
CA PRO A 34 -9.29 -0.69 5.26
C PRO A 34 -9.93 -1.19 3.97
N GLY A 35 -9.85 -0.41 2.89
CA GLY A 35 -10.47 -0.69 1.60
C GLY A 35 -11.98 -0.83 1.69
N ILE A 36 -12.55 -1.41 0.64
CA ILE A 36 -13.94 -1.87 0.62
C ILE A 36 -14.00 -3.28 0.04
N GLN A 37 -15.05 -4.03 0.37
CA GLN A 37 -15.34 -5.31 -0.26
C GLN A 37 -16.52 -5.16 -1.23
N ASP A 38 -16.26 -5.42 -2.50
CA ASP A 38 -17.28 -5.41 -3.55
C ASP A 38 -16.88 -6.37 -4.69
N SER A 39 -17.57 -6.27 -5.81
CA SER A 39 -17.36 -7.05 -7.01
C SER A 39 -16.00 -6.74 -7.62
N CYS A 40 -15.37 -7.75 -8.22
CA CYS A 40 -14.07 -7.59 -8.87
C CYS A 40 -14.16 -6.81 -10.20
N MET A 41 -13.00 -6.57 -10.83
CA MET A 41 -12.85 -5.52 -11.85
C MET A 41 -13.75 -5.68 -13.09
N GLU A 42 -13.89 -6.89 -13.65
CA GLU A 42 -14.77 -7.15 -14.80
C GLU A 42 -16.25 -7.05 -14.41
N ASP A 43 -16.60 -7.47 -13.20
CA ASP A 43 -17.97 -7.39 -12.68
C ASP A 43 -18.40 -5.92 -12.52
N LEU A 44 -17.52 -5.05 -12.02
CA LEU A 44 -17.77 -3.60 -11.96
C LEU A 44 -17.75 -2.94 -13.34
N TYR A 45 -16.80 -3.32 -14.20
CA TYR A 45 -16.71 -2.77 -15.55
C TYR A 45 -17.88 -3.20 -16.45
N GLY A 46 -18.48 -4.36 -16.15
CA GLY A 46 -19.63 -4.92 -16.86
C GLY A 46 -19.30 -5.55 -18.23
N LYS A 47 -18.02 -5.78 -18.53
CA LYS A 47 -17.53 -6.40 -19.77
C LYS A 47 -16.21 -7.11 -19.52
N ASN A 48 -15.89 -8.05 -20.41
CA ASN A 48 -14.58 -8.68 -20.41
C ASN A 48 -13.47 -7.66 -20.69
N LEU A 49 -12.41 -7.77 -19.92
CA LEU A 49 -11.19 -6.98 -19.98
C LEU A 49 -10.09 -7.82 -20.65
N ASN A 50 -9.16 -7.15 -21.32
CA ASN A 50 -8.04 -7.79 -22.01
C ASN A 50 -6.75 -7.19 -21.46
N CYS A 51 -6.15 -7.84 -20.47
CA CYS A 51 -5.00 -7.34 -19.71
C CYS A 51 -3.71 -7.35 -20.55
N THR A 52 -3.60 -6.42 -21.50
CA THR A 52 -2.45 -6.35 -22.41
C THR A 52 -1.50 -5.20 -22.09
N ALA A 53 -1.85 -4.30 -21.18
CA ALA A 53 -1.01 -3.17 -20.81
C ALA A 53 -0.38 -3.42 -19.44
N ASN A 54 0.81 -2.88 -19.24
CA ASN A 54 1.59 -3.01 -18.00
C ASN A 54 2.04 -1.61 -17.54
N ASP A 55 1.19 -0.61 -17.77
CA ASP A 55 1.53 0.80 -17.51
C ASP A 55 1.71 1.04 -16.01
N ILE A 56 0.84 0.45 -15.18
CA ILE A 56 0.93 0.40 -13.72
C ILE A 56 0.98 -1.06 -13.26
N ASN A 57 1.80 -1.39 -12.26
CA ASN A 57 1.81 -2.71 -11.63
C ASN A 57 2.09 -2.58 -10.13
N ILE A 58 1.64 -3.55 -9.33
CA ILE A 58 2.21 -3.75 -7.99
C ILE A 58 3.50 -4.54 -8.17
N ALA A 59 4.63 -3.97 -7.77
CA ALA A 59 5.94 -4.59 -7.93
C ALA A 59 6.30 -5.52 -6.77
N GLU A 60 5.93 -5.13 -5.56
CA GLU A 60 6.22 -5.88 -4.33
C GLU A 60 5.32 -5.40 -3.18
N ALA A 61 5.24 -6.21 -2.13
CA ALA A 61 4.62 -5.88 -0.86
C ALA A 61 5.68 -5.97 0.27
N ASN A 62 5.75 -4.95 1.10
CA ASN A 62 6.70 -4.79 2.19
C ASN A 62 5.98 -4.66 3.54
N ASN A 63 6.74 -4.71 4.64
CA ASN A 63 6.23 -4.46 6.00
C ASN A 63 4.98 -5.29 6.37
N ILE A 64 4.94 -6.54 5.93
CA ILE A 64 3.78 -7.41 6.11
C ILE A 64 3.62 -7.79 7.58
N VAL A 65 2.42 -7.61 8.11
CA VAL A 65 2.05 -7.99 9.49
C VAL A 65 0.73 -8.75 9.46
N VAL A 66 0.75 -10.04 9.81
CA VAL A 66 -0.48 -10.83 9.96
C VAL A 66 -1.21 -10.42 11.24
N THR A 67 -2.48 -10.06 11.12
CA THR A 67 -3.33 -9.62 12.23
C THR A 67 -4.36 -10.67 12.62
N GLU A 68 -4.88 -11.43 11.64
CA GLU A 68 -5.88 -12.48 11.89
C GLU A 68 -5.69 -13.73 11.00
N ILE A 69 -6.11 -14.89 11.52
CA ILE A 69 -6.27 -16.13 10.75
C ILE A 69 -7.64 -16.72 11.09
N ASP A 70 -8.46 -17.03 10.08
CA ASP A 70 -9.81 -17.57 10.23
C ASP A 70 -10.70 -16.69 11.16
N GLY A 71 -10.53 -15.36 11.03
CA GLY A 71 -11.22 -14.35 11.84
C GLY A 71 -10.82 -14.35 13.32
N GLN A 72 -9.68 -14.95 13.67
CA GLN A 72 -9.13 -14.94 15.02
C GLN A 72 -7.83 -14.12 15.07
N PRO A 73 -7.72 -13.16 16.00
CA PRO A 73 -6.50 -12.38 16.16
C PRO A 73 -5.29 -13.25 16.47
N VAL A 74 -4.15 -12.93 15.87
CA VAL A 74 -2.88 -13.64 16.12
C VAL A 74 -1.90 -12.77 16.92
N GLY A 75 -0.89 -13.42 17.50
CA GLY A 75 0.16 -12.72 18.24
C GLY A 75 1.13 -11.99 17.30
N PRO A 76 1.81 -10.94 17.78
CA PRO A 76 2.81 -10.24 17.00
C PRO A 76 3.94 -11.20 16.58
N GLY A 77 4.41 -11.05 15.33
CA GLY A 77 5.43 -11.92 14.76
C GLY A 77 4.90 -13.25 14.22
N THR A 78 3.57 -13.41 14.12
CA THR A 78 2.98 -14.52 13.36
C THR A 78 3.22 -14.27 11.87
N ASP A 79 3.87 -15.24 11.22
CA ASP A 79 4.26 -15.21 9.81
C ASP A 79 3.73 -16.43 9.04
N VAL A 80 2.72 -17.10 9.59
CA VAL A 80 2.15 -18.33 9.03
C VAL A 80 0.75 -18.04 8.51
N CYS A 81 0.46 -18.60 7.34
CA CYS A 81 -0.84 -18.65 6.72
C CYS A 81 -1.29 -20.12 6.68
N VAL A 82 -2.56 -20.42 6.95
CA VAL A 82 -3.05 -21.80 6.96
C VAL A 82 -3.85 -22.05 5.69
N ALA A 83 -3.33 -22.90 4.80
CA ALA A 83 -3.97 -23.18 3.51
C ALA A 83 -5.48 -23.48 3.65
N GLY A 84 -6.30 -22.78 2.86
CA GLY A 84 -7.76 -22.89 2.91
C GLY A 84 -8.44 -22.11 4.04
N LYS A 85 -7.71 -21.34 4.84
CA LYS A 85 -8.24 -20.36 5.81
C LYS A 85 -8.12 -18.95 5.27
N GLU A 86 -8.97 -18.05 5.73
CA GLU A 86 -8.77 -16.62 5.50
C GLU A 86 -7.60 -16.11 6.36
N VAL A 87 -6.84 -15.19 5.81
CA VAL A 87 -5.78 -14.46 6.49
C VAL A 87 -6.03 -12.96 6.32
N THR A 88 -5.87 -12.21 7.40
CA THR A 88 -5.87 -10.75 7.38
C THR A 88 -4.47 -10.25 7.71
N PHE A 89 -3.96 -9.35 6.89
CA PHE A 89 -2.63 -8.76 7.09
C PHE A 89 -2.57 -7.31 6.62
N GLU A 90 -1.70 -6.53 7.25
CA GLU A 90 -1.31 -5.20 6.81
C GLU A 90 -0.05 -5.30 5.95
N ALA A 91 0.07 -4.48 4.89
CA ALA A 91 1.26 -4.41 4.05
C ALA A 91 1.39 -3.06 3.32
N ASP A 92 2.63 -2.74 2.93
CA ASP A 92 2.97 -1.60 2.08
C ASP A 92 3.19 -2.08 0.64
N PHE A 93 2.30 -1.69 -0.28
CA PHE A 93 2.34 -2.05 -1.69
C PHE A 93 3.08 -1.02 -2.53
N ASN A 94 4.11 -1.45 -3.25
CA ASN A 94 4.83 -0.60 -4.19
C ASN A 94 4.13 -0.64 -5.55
N VAL A 95 3.32 0.39 -5.82
CA VAL A 95 2.62 0.61 -7.09
C VAL A 95 3.54 1.42 -8.03
N VAL A 96 4.01 0.77 -9.08
CA VAL A 96 5.01 1.30 -10.01
C VAL A 96 4.36 1.71 -11.32
N SER A 97 4.55 2.98 -11.71
CA SER A 97 4.25 3.45 -13.05
C SER A 97 5.47 3.30 -13.97
N THR A 98 5.27 2.66 -15.12
CA THR A 98 6.28 2.53 -16.19
C THR A 98 5.97 3.44 -17.38
N ALA A 99 4.86 4.17 -17.34
CA ALA A 99 4.32 4.94 -18.45
C ALA A 99 4.19 6.44 -18.10
N SER A 100 3.51 7.19 -18.97
CA SER A 100 3.03 8.55 -18.68
C SER A 100 2.02 8.55 -17.52
N ASP A 101 1.70 9.74 -17.00
CA ASP A 101 0.69 9.98 -15.96
C ASP A 101 -0.58 9.15 -16.17
N ARG A 102 -1.01 8.51 -15.08
CA ARG A 102 -2.18 7.63 -15.01
C ARG A 102 -3.09 8.07 -13.88
N TYR A 103 -4.37 7.95 -14.13
CA TYR A 103 -5.40 8.50 -13.28
C TYR A 103 -6.29 7.41 -12.71
N ASP A 104 -7.00 7.72 -11.63
CA ASP A 104 -7.99 6.83 -11.00
C ASP A 104 -7.42 5.44 -10.74
N ILE A 105 -6.31 5.35 -10.00
CA ILE A 105 -5.65 4.08 -9.76
C ILE A 105 -6.51 3.23 -8.82
N GLY A 106 -6.97 2.08 -9.32
CA GLY A 106 -7.67 1.08 -8.54
C GLY A 106 -6.81 -0.15 -8.30
N LEU A 107 -6.71 -0.59 -7.05
CA LEU A 107 -6.04 -1.83 -6.66
C LEU A 107 -7.10 -2.83 -6.23
N TYR A 108 -7.12 -4.00 -6.86
CA TYR A 108 -8.10 -5.05 -6.61
C TYR A 108 -7.36 -6.29 -6.13
N PHE A 109 -7.75 -6.84 -5.00
CA PHE A 109 -7.19 -8.07 -4.46
C PHE A 109 -8.30 -9.08 -4.20
N GLN A 110 -8.17 -10.27 -4.78
CA GLN A 110 -9.19 -11.31 -4.72
C GLN A 110 -9.35 -11.86 -3.29
N ASN A 111 -10.59 -11.96 -2.81
CA ASN A 111 -10.86 -12.46 -1.45
C ASN A 111 -10.77 -13.99 -1.38
N ASN A 112 -11.12 -14.69 -2.46
CA ASN A 112 -11.30 -16.13 -2.45
C ASN A 112 -10.15 -16.92 -3.09
N GLY A 113 -8.99 -16.29 -3.31
CA GLY A 113 -7.90 -16.86 -4.10
C GLY A 113 -8.28 -17.06 -5.58
N GLY A 114 -7.45 -17.76 -6.34
CA GLY A 114 -7.64 -17.95 -7.78
C GLY A 114 -6.52 -17.32 -8.63
N PRO A 115 -6.73 -17.17 -9.95
CA PRO A 115 -5.66 -16.70 -10.85
C PRO A 115 -5.51 -15.18 -10.90
N ASP A 116 -6.58 -14.43 -10.62
CA ASP A 116 -6.65 -12.97 -10.78
C ASP A 116 -7.78 -12.36 -9.93
N ALA A 117 -7.94 -11.04 -10.05
CA ALA A 117 -9.00 -10.24 -9.42
C ALA A 117 -9.98 -9.64 -10.47
N LEU A 118 -10.28 -10.41 -11.53
CA LEU A 118 -11.22 -9.98 -12.58
C LEU A 118 -12.68 -10.21 -12.17
N ASN A 119 -12.99 -11.35 -11.55
CA ASN A 119 -14.37 -11.74 -11.23
C ASN A 119 -14.52 -12.20 -9.78
N GLY A 120 -15.72 -12.07 -9.22
CA GLY A 120 -16.04 -12.50 -7.85
C GLY A 120 -16.01 -11.35 -6.85
N SER A 121 -15.41 -11.59 -5.68
CA SER A 121 -15.35 -10.62 -4.57
C SER A 121 -13.92 -10.17 -4.32
N CYS A 122 -13.72 -8.85 -4.28
CA CYS A 122 -12.42 -8.23 -4.15
C CYS A 122 -12.40 -7.21 -3.01
N ASN A 123 -11.24 -7.07 -2.38
CA ASN A 123 -10.88 -5.88 -1.65
C ASN A 123 -10.43 -4.83 -2.67
N ILE A 124 -11.03 -3.64 -2.61
CA ILE A 124 -10.81 -2.56 -3.57
C ILE A 124 -10.24 -1.37 -2.83
N TYR A 125 -9.15 -0.82 -3.37
CA TYR A 125 -8.45 0.33 -2.83
C TYR A 125 -8.23 1.37 -3.92
N THR A 126 -8.13 2.62 -3.49
CA THR A 126 -7.71 3.75 -4.33
C THR A 126 -6.60 4.50 -3.63
N LEU A 127 -5.73 5.13 -4.40
CA LEU A 127 -4.68 5.95 -3.83
C LEU A 127 -5.26 7.20 -3.14
N SER A 128 -4.56 7.69 -2.12
CA SER A 128 -4.92 8.88 -1.32
C SER A 128 -3.69 9.43 -0.58
N ASP A 129 -3.75 10.65 -0.05
CA ASP A 129 -2.71 11.16 0.88
C ASP A 129 -2.74 10.50 2.26
N GLU A 130 -3.88 9.95 2.67
CA GLU A 130 -4.03 9.29 3.96
C GLU A 130 -3.28 7.96 4.02
N TYR A 131 -3.32 7.22 2.91
CA TYR A 131 -2.81 5.84 2.82
C TYR A 131 -1.65 5.67 1.83
N SER A 132 -1.28 6.73 1.10
CA SER A 132 -0.26 6.61 0.05
C SER A 132 0.81 7.70 0.10
N VAL A 133 2.05 7.31 -0.21
CA VAL A 133 3.19 8.23 -0.41
C VAL A 133 3.48 8.36 -1.90
N ASN A 134 3.72 9.58 -2.38
CA ASN A 134 4.00 9.94 -3.77
C ASN A 134 2.81 9.78 -4.75
N ALA A 135 1.60 9.52 -4.25
CA ALA A 135 0.40 9.69 -5.05
C ALA A 135 0.08 11.19 -5.20
N SER A 136 -0.65 11.55 -6.25
CA SER A 136 -1.05 12.94 -6.52
C SER A 136 -2.51 13.00 -6.92
N ASN A 137 -3.23 14.04 -6.52
CA ASN A 137 -4.57 14.32 -7.04
C ASN A 137 -4.49 15.45 -8.07
N THR A 138 -4.47 15.11 -9.36
CA THR A 138 -4.24 16.05 -10.46
C THR A 138 -5.52 16.48 -11.18
N ASP A 139 -6.64 15.79 -10.96
CA ASP A 139 -7.94 16.06 -11.57
C ASP A 139 -9.03 16.51 -10.56
N GLY A 140 -8.74 16.41 -9.26
CA GLY A 140 -9.57 16.92 -8.18
C GLY A 140 -10.64 15.94 -7.69
N ASP A 141 -10.57 14.66 -8.03
CA ASP A 141 -11.50 13.65 -7.54
C ASP A 141 -10.94 12.78 -6.40
N SER A 142 -11.62 11.69 -6.05
CA SER A 142 -11.30 10.90 -4.85
C SER A 142 -10.28 9.79 -5.11
N CYS A 143 -10.00 9.45 -6.37
CA CYS A 143 -9.17 8.31 -6.72
C CYS A 143 -7.82 8.81 -7.25
N TRP A 144 -6.80 8.84 -6.40
CA TRP A 144 -5.58 9.56 -6.76
C TRP A 144 -4.79 8.88 -7.89
N ASP A 145 -3.94 9.71 -8.48
CA ASP A 145 -3.16 9.45 -9.68
C ASP A 145 -1.73 9.02 -9.35
N VAL A 146 -1.07 8.47 -10.37
CA VAL A 146 0.38 8.20 -10.36
C VAL A 146 1.03 8.95 -11.52
N GLU A 147 1.95 9.85 -11.19
CA GLU A 147 2.74 10.57 -12.19
C GLU A 147 3.75 9.64 -12.91
N GLN A 148 4.26 10.12 -14.04
CA GLN A 148 5.24 9.39 -14.85
C GLN A 148 6.45 8.89 -14.05
N ALA A 149 6.75 7.60 -14.23
CA ALA A 149 7.93 6.94 -13.67
C ALA A 149 8.06 7.06 -12.13
N GLN A 150 6.92 7.14 -11.44
CA GLN A 150 6.85 7.16 -9.98
C GLN A 150 6.64 5.76 -9.38
N VAL A 151 7.06 5.64 -8.13
CA VAL A 151 6.68 4.54 -7.23
C VAL A 151 5.86 5.13 -6.11
N VAL A 152 4.60 4.70 -6.04
CA VAL A 152 3.71 5.00 -4.94
C VAL A 152 3.77 3.86 -3.94
N VAL A 153 3.91 4.20 -2.67
CA VAL A 153 3.76 3.23 -1.58
C VAL A 153 2.36 3.40 -1.03
N HIS A 154 1.55 2.34 -1.06
CA HIS A 154 0.19 2.35 -0.53
C HIS A 154 0.07 1.33 0.61
N SER A 155 -0.29 1.80 1.81
CA SER A 155 -0.43 0.97 3.01
C SER A 155 -1.87 0.50 3.15
N ALA A 156 -2.10 -0.81 3.15
CA ALA A 156 -3.43 -1.40 3.19
C ALA A 156 -3.53 -2.63 4.11
N GLU A 157 -4.72 -2.83 4.70
CA GLU A 157 -5.12 -4.08 5.34
C GLU A 157 -5.91 -4.93 4.34
N ILE A 158 -5.49 -6.18 4.13
CA ILE A 158 -6.11 -7.12 3.18
C ILE A 158 -6.61 -8.35 3.92
N THR A 159 -7.82 -8.79 3.59
CA THR A 159 -8.33 -10.12 3.94
C THR A 159 -8.46 -11.00 2.70
N THR A 160 -7.79 -12.14 2.65
CA THR A 160 -7.83 -13.06 1.50
C THR A 160 -7.75 -14.53 1.93
N LEU A 161 -8.07 -15.44 1.01
CA LEU A 161 -7.86 -16.87 1.18
C LEU A 161 -6.37 -17.20 1.13
N CYS A 162 -5.92 -17.92 2.13
CA CYS A 162 -4.60 -18.50 2.16
C CYS A 162 -4.44 -19.59 1.09
N GLN A 163 -3.65 -19.32 0.06
CA GLN A 163 -3.38 -20.24 -1.03
C GLN A 163 -1.91 -20.17 -1.47
N ASP A 164 -1.32 -21.34 -1.72
CA ASP A 164 -0.02 -21.53 -2.37
C ASP A 164 -0.22 -22.55 -3.49
N THR A 165 -0.36 -22.05 -4.70
CA THR A 165 -0.65 -22.80 -5.92
C THR A 165 0.60 -23.33 -6.60
N ASP A 166 1.76 -22.73 -6.34
CA ASP A 166 3.04 -23.06 -6.95
C ASP A 166 3.98 -23.84 -6.00
N GLY A 167 3.61 -23.98 -4.73
CA GLY A 167 4.28 -24.82 -3.74
C GLY A 167 5.59 -24.22 -3.22
N ASP A 168 5.74 -22.89 -3.32
CA ASP A 168 6.95 -22.17 -2.93
C ASP A 168 6.97 -21.80 -1.44
N GLY A 169 5.87 -22.06 -0.73
CA GLY A 169 5.69 -21.75 0.67
C GLY A 169 5.32 -20.30 0.95
N GLN A 170 4.89 -19.53 -0.05
CA GLN A 170 4.47 -18.12 0.06
C GLN A 170 2.97 -17.99 -0.25
N LEU A 171 2.34 -16.92 0.27
CA LEU A 171 0.95 -16.62 -0.07
C LEU A 171 0.89 -16.11 -1.51
N ASN A 172 0.07 -16.74 -2.36
CA ASN A 172 -0.31 -16.14 -3.62
C ASN A 172 -1.46 -15.17 -3.39
N LEU A 173 -1.28 -13.93 -3.84
CA LEU A 173 -2.28 -12.88 -3.73
C LEU A 173 -2.72 -12.42 -5.13
N PRO A 174 -3.82 -12.96 -5.66
CA PRO A 174 -4.31 -12.60 -6.98
C PRO A 174 -4.82 -11.16 -6.96
N ASN A 175 -4.35 -10.34 -7.88
CA ASN A 175 -4.69 -8.92 -7.93
C ASN A 175 -4.88 -8.42 -9.36
N CYS A 176 -5.49 -7.26 -9.50
CA CYS A 176 -5.57 -6.48 -10.72
C CYS A 176 -5.37 -5.01 -10.37
N VAL A 177 -4.69 -4.28 -11.26
CA VAL A 177 -4.51 -2.83 -11.14
C VAL A 177 -5.16 -2.18 -12.35
N SER A 178 -6.10 -1.27 -12.12
CA SER A 178 -6.75 -0.47 -13.14
C SER A 178 -6.18 0.94 -13.17
N TRP A 179 -6.33 1.58 -14.33
CA TRP A 179 -6.08 3.00 -14.46
C TRP A 179 -6.87 3.59 -15.62
N ARG A 180 -6.93 4.92 -15.65
CA ARG A 180 -7.43 5.70 -16.77
C ARG A 180 -6.30 6.46 -17.47
N GLN A 181 -6.59 6.88 -18.69
CA GLN A 181 -5.66 7.60 -19.56
C GLN A 181 -6.18 9.02 -19.83
N PRO A 182 -5.29 9.96 -20.20
CA PRO A 182 -5.71 11.28 -20.63
C PRO A 182 -6.85 11.24 -21.65
N GLY A 183 -7.89 12.05 -21.45
CA GLY A 183 -9.07 12.12 -22.33
C GLY A 183 -10.11 11.01 -22.12
N LYS A 184 -9.90 10.13 -21.15
CA LYS A 184 -10.84 9.11 -20.67
C LYS A 184 -10.87 9.03 -19.14
N ASN A 185 -10.61 10.17 -18.51
CA ASN A 185 -10.68 10.36 -17.07
C ASN A 185 -12.09 10.80 -16.69
N GLU A 186 -12.94 9.85 -16.34
CA GLU A 186 -14.29 10.14 -15.84
C GLU A 186 -14.18 10.52 -14.35
N VAL A 187 -15.25 10.99 -13.72
CA VAL A 187 -15.19 11.29 -12.28
C VAL A 187 -15.06 9.99 -11.49
N CYS A 188 -14.13 9.94 -10.55
CA CYS A 188 -13.99 8.85 -9.59
C CYS A 188 -14.31 9.34 -8.17
N GLY A 189 -15.52 9.01 -7.69
CA GLY A 189 -16.03 9.47 -6.39
C GLY A 189 -15.95 8.44 -5.28
N TYR A 190 -15.78 7.17 -5.65
CA TYR A 190 -15.74 6.04 -4.73
C TYR A 190 -14.80 4.95 -5.26
N PRO A 191 -14.24 4.06 -4.42
CA PRO A 191 -13.32 3.03 -4.92
C PRO A 191 -13.89 2.11 -6.01
N THR A 192 -15.21 1.87 -6.03
CA THR A 192 -15.85 1.11 -7.12
C THR A 192 -15.90 1.83 -8.47
N ASP A 193 -15.63 3.15 -8.49
CA ASP A 193 -15.51 3.92 -9.73
C ASP A 193 -14.12 3.76 -10.36
N ALA A 194 -13.12 3.27 -9.63
CA ALA A 194 -11.74 3.09 -10.10
C ALA A 194 -11.58 1.85 -11.00
N PHE A 195 -12.45 1.71 -11.99
CA PHE A 195 -12.36 0.69 -13.05
C PHE A 195 -11.59 1.25 -14.27
N PRO A 196 -11.07 0.39 -15.16
CA PRO A 196 -10.16 0.84 -16.21
C PRO A 196 -10.86 1.69 -17.28
N GLY A 197 -10.16 2.72 -17.78
CA GLY A 197 -10.70 3.65 -18.78
C GLY A 197 -10.87 3.05 -20.19
N ALA A 198 -10.38 1.84 -20.41
CA ALA A 198 -10.58 1.04 -21.61
C ALA A 198 -10.32 -0.45 -21.30
N PRO A 199 -10.81 -1.40 -22.11
CA PRO A 199 -10.67 -2.84 -21.81
C PRO A 199 -9.23 -3.32 -21.65
N SER A 200 -8.25 -2.59 -22.19
CA SER A 200 -6.84 -2.95 -22.14
C SER A 200 -6.03 -2.17 -21.10
N LYS A 201 -6.67 -1.44 -20.18
CA LYS A 201 -6.00 -0.48 -19.28
C LYS A 201 -6.01 -0.98 -17.84
N LEU A 202 -5.56 -2.22 -17.73
CA LEU A 202 -5.34 -2.94 -16.50
C LEU A 202 -4.14 -3.85 -16.66
N SER A 203 -3.52 -4.19 -15.53
CA SER A 203 -2.55 -5.24 -15.37
C SER A 203 -3.05 -6.21 -14.30
N PHE A 204 -2.60 -7.45 -14.38
CA PHE A 204 -2.61 -8.32 -13.22
C PHE A 204 -1.23 -8.93 -13.11
N VAL A 205 -0.72 -8.92 -11.90
CA VAL A 205 0.44 -9.71 -11.52
C VAL A 205 -0.14 -10.74 -10.58
N SER A 206 -0.03 -12.03 -10.87
CA SER A 206 -0.04 -12.96 -9.75
C SER A 206 1.20 -12.57 -8.96
N LEU A 207 1.04 -11.83 -7.86
CA LEU A 207 2.14 -11.52 -6.96
C LEU A 207 2.54 -12.85 -6.34
N LEU A 208 3.33 -13.58 -7.12
CA LEU A 208 4.10 -14.75 -6.75
C LEU A 208 5.25 -14.17 -5.94
N ASP A 209 5.37 -14.67 -4.72
CA ASP A 209 6.44 -14.38 -3.78
C ASP A 209 6.22 -13.15 -2.88
N PHE A 210 5.21 -13.22 -2.01
CA PHE A 210 5.33 -12.54 -0.71
C PHE A 210 6.52 -13.13 0.04
N GLN A 211 7.64 -12.41 0.11
CA GLN A 211 8.97 -12.78 0.63
C GLN A 211 9.05 -13.28 2.10
N HIS A 212 8.01 -13.87 2.67
CA HIS A 212 8.07 -14.65 3.91
C HIS A 212 7.49 -16.05 3.71
N LYS A 213 8.15 -17.04 4.30
CA LYS A 213 7.74 -18.45 4.28
C LYS A 213 6.42 -18.60 5.05
N PHE A 214 5.31 -18.40 4.36
CA PHE A 214 3.97 -18.45 4.91
C PHE A 214 3.41 -19.86 5.13
N LEU A 215 4.14 -20.95 4.84
CA LEU A 215 3.61 -22.30 5.02
C LEU A 215 4.53 -23.19 5.85
N SER A 216 4.10 -23.51 7.07
CA SER A 216 4.56 -24.73 7.76
C SER A 216 3.57 -25.86 7.51
N SER A 217 4.11 -27.02 7.14
CA SER A 217 3.43 -28.31 7.00
C SER A 217 2.67 -28.75 8.25
#